data_AF-A0A7S2U9R6-F1
#
_entry.id   AF-A0A7S2U9R6-F1
#
_cell.length_a   1.000
_cell.length_b   1.000
_cell.length_c   1.000
_cell.angle_alpha   90.00
_cell.angle_beta   90.00
_cell.angle_gamma   90.00
#
_symmetry.space_group_name_H-M   'P 1'
#
loop_
_entity.id
_entity.type
_entity.pdbx_description
1 polymer ?
#
loop_
_entity_poly.entity_id
_entity_poly.type
_entity_poly.pdbx_seq_one_letter_code
_entity_poly.pdbx_strand_id
1 'polypeptide(L)'
;IFSAHFGQLAIIFLWISGMHFHGAYFSNYSAWLTDPIGIKQSSQVVWPIVGQEILNADVGGNFQGIQTTSGWFQMWRAEGITSEVELYWIAIGGLIMSAVMLFAGWFHYHKAAPKLE
;
A
#
# COMPACT_ATOMS: atom_id res chain seq x y z
N ILE A 1 3.61 -15.67 22.30
CA ILE A 1 3.17 -16.18 20.97
C ILE A 1 1.89 -15.49 20.53
N PHE A 2 0.76 -15.67 21.23
CA PHE A 2 -0.53 -15.05 20.86
C PHE A 2 -0.44 -13.54 20.58
N SER A 3 0.11 -12.76 21.52
CA SER A 3 0.31 -11.30 21.34
C SER A 3 1.27 -10.94 20.20
N ALA A 4 2.33 -11.74 20.00
CA ALA A 4 3.29 -11.50 18.92
C ALA A 4 2.64 -11.69 17.52
N HIS A 5 1.66 -12.59 17.39
CA HIS A 5 0.90 -12.74 16.14
C HIS A 5 0.13 -11.45 15.80
N PHE A 6 -0.48 -10.79 16.78
CA PHE A 6 -1.11 -9.48 16.55
C PHE A 6 -0.10 -8.41 16.14
N GLY A 7 1.10 -8.40 16.74
CA GLY A 7 2.18 -7.51 16.33
C GLY A 7 2.60 -7.73 14.86
N GLN A 8 2.73 -8.98 14.43
CA GLN A 8 3.02 -9.31 13.04
C GLN A 8 1.89 -8.87 12.10
N LEU A 9 0.62 -9.13 12.46
CA LEU A 9 -0.54 -8.70 11.68
C LEU A 9 -0.60 -7.18 11.55
N ALA A 10 -0.28 -6.44 12.61
CA ALA A 10 -0.25 -4.98 12.55
C ALA A 10 0.75 -4.45 11.51
N ILE A 11 1.96 -5.03 11.45
CA ILE A 11 2.98 -4.65 10.47
C ILE A 11 2.52 -5.00 9.05
N ILE A 12 1.87 -6.16 8.87
CA ILE A 12 1.29 -6.54 7.56
C ILE A 12 0.23 -5.53 7.13
N PHE A 13 -0.71 -5.15 8.02
CA PHE A 13 -1.73 -4.14 7.70
C PHE A 13 -1.12 -2.77 7.41
N LEU A 14 -0.08 -2.38 8.14
CA LEU A 14 0.64 -1.13 7.87
C LEU A 14 1.30 -1.15 6.49
N TRP A 15 1.94 -2.27 6.12
CA TRP A 15 2.54 -2.45 4.81
C TRP A 15 1.48 -2.41 3.70
N ILE A 16 0.35 -3.13 3.85
CA ILE A 16 -0.77 -3.10 2.89
C ILE A 16 -1.32 -1.68 2.75
N SER A 17 -1.54 -0.98 3.87
CA SER A 17 -1.98 0.42 3.88
C SER A 17 -1.01 1.32 3.10
N GLY A 18 0.29 1.15 3.32
CA GLY A 18 1.34 1.84 2.56
C GLY A 18 1.26 1.59 1.05
N MET A 19 1.03 0.34 0.63
CA MET A 19 0.90 0.01 -0.80
C MET A 19 -0.28 0.74 -1.45
N HIS A 20 -1.44 0.78 -0.78
CA HIS A 20 -2.61 1.52 -1.27
C HIS A 20 -2.39 3.03 -1.25
N PHE A 21 -1.75 3.56 -0.21
CA PHE A 21 -1.44 4.99 -0.11
C PHE A 21 -0.50 5.45 -1.23
N HIS A 22 0.52 4.64 -1.52
CA HIS A 22 1.42 4.88 -2.66
C HIS A 22 0.67 4.85 -4.00
N GLY A 23 -0.26 3.90 -4.16
CA GLY A 23 -1.18 3.87 -5.29
C GLY A 23 -2.03 5.13 -5.41
N ALA A 24 -2.51 5.67 -4.30
CA ALA A 24 -3.39 6.84 -4.29
C ALA A 24 -2.67 8.16 -4.63
N TYR A 25 -1.43 8.36 -4.15
CA TYR A 25 -0.76 9.68 -4.22
C TYR A 25 0.45 9.75 -5.16
N PHE A 26 1.11 8.63 -5.44
CA PHE A 26 2.41 8.61 -6.12
C PHE A 26 2.41 7.67 -7.32
N SER A 27 1.26 7.48 -7.95
CA SER A 27 1.09 6.49 -9.00
C SER A 27 0.44 7.06 -10.26
N ASN A 28 0.55 6.31 -11.35
CA ASN A 28 -0.15 6.55 -12.60
C ASN A 28 -1.36 5.62 -12.79
N TYR A 29 -2.02 5.20 -11.70
CA TYR A 29 -3.07 4.17 -11.74
C TYR A 29 -4.24 4.51 -12.67
N SER A 30 -4.82 5.70 -12.57
CA SER A 30 -5.89 6.14 -13.48
C SER A 30 -5.43 6.18 -14.94
N ALA A 31 -4.21 6.63 -15.23
CA ALA A 31 -3.67 6.62 -16.58
C ALA A 31 -3.50 5.17 -17.09
N TRP A 32 -2.91 4.29 -16.27
CA TRP A 32 -2.75 2.87 -16.58
C TRP A 32 -4.10 2.18 -16.81
N LEU A 33 -5.16 2.52 -16.07
CA LEU A 33 -6.50 1.98 -16.29
C LEU A 33 -7.05 2.29 -17.69
N THR A 34 -6.69 3.44 -18.27
CA THR A 34 -7.13 3.83 -19.63
C THR A 34 -6.39 3.08 -20.75
N ASP A 35 -5.12 2.73 -20.54
CA ASP A 35 -4.33 1.92 -21.47
C ASP A 35 -3.38 0.95 -20.72
N PRO A 36 -3.91 -0.21 -20.27
CA PRO A 36 -3.13 -1.16 -19.46
C PRO A 36 -2.03 -1.90 -20.22
N ILE A 37 -2.02 -1.81 -21.55
CA ILE A 37 -1.07 -2.51 -22.43
C ILE A 37 0.09 -1.59 -22.81
N GLY A 38 -0.20 -0.32 -23.11
CA GLY A 38 0.79 0.69 -23.47
C GLY A 38 1.50 1.31 -22.26
N ILE A 39 0.76 1.63 -21.19
CA ILE A 39 1.30 2.32 -20.01
C ILE A 39 1.91 1.33 -19.03
N LYS A 40 3.08 1.65 -18.48
CA LYS A 40 3.75 0.82 -17.45
C LYS A 40 3.31 1.29 -16.06
N GLN A 41 3.01 0.33 -15.18
CA GLN A 41 2.64 0.64 -13.80
C GLN A 41 3.80 1.31 -13.04
N SER A 42 3.51 2.39 -12.33
CA SER A 42 4.46 3.06 -11.44
C SER A 42 3.71 3.59 -10.22
N SER A 43 4.30 3.41 -9.04
CA SER A 43 3.73 3.86 -7.76
C SER A 43 4.81 4.32 -6.77
N GLN A 44 5.97 4.73 -7.30
CA GLN A 44 7.09 5.23 -6.52
C GLN A 44 7.81 6.32 -7.30
N VAL A 45 7.97 7.47 -6.66
CA VAL A 45 8.64 8.65 -7.22
C VAL A 45 9.81 9.02 -6.32
N VAL A 46 10.95 9.30 -6.93
CA VAL A 46 12.19 9.68 -6.25
C VAL A 46 12.31 11.20 -6.19
N TRP A 47 12.70 11.73 -5.04
CA TRP A 47 12.94 13.17 -4.90
C TRP A 47 14.24 13.63 -5.58
N PRO A 48 14.26 14.82 -6.22
CA PRO A 48 15.40 15.36 -6.96
C PRO A 48 16.39 16.07 -6.03
N ILE A 49 17.23 15.31 -5.32
CA ILE A 49 18.20 15.88 -4.36
C ILE A 49 19.62 15.91 -4.95
N VAL A 50 20.07 14.78 -5.52
CA VAL A 50 21.47 14.57 -5.92
C VAL A 50 21.63 14.03 -7.35
N GLY A 51 20.64 14.24 -8.21
CA GLY A 51 20.60 13.64 -9.56
C GLY A 51 19.93 12.26 -9.62
N GLN A 52 19.46 11.75 -8.48
CA GLN A 52 18.79 10.45 -8.38
C GLN A 52 17.40 10.42 -9.03
N GLU A 53 16.84 11.58 -9.40
CA GLU A 53 15.62 11.69 -10.21
C GLU A 53 15.76 11.07 -11.60
N ILE A 54 16.99 10.75 -12.05
CA ILE A 54 17.23 9.89 -13.22
C ILE A 54 16.51 8.53 -13.12
N LEU A 55 16.19 8.08 -11.90
CA LEU A 55 15.42 6.86 -11.64
C LEU A 55 13.92 7.02 -11.96
N ASN A 56 13.41 8.25 -12.08
CA ASN A 56 12.04 8.52 -12.48
C ASN A 56 11.93 8.44 -14.02
N ALA A 57 11.91 7.23 -14.55
CA ALA A 57 11.77 6.99 -15.98
C ALA A 57 10.37 7.40 -16.48
N ASP A 58 10.28 7.77 -17.77
CA ASP A 58 8.99 7.91 -18.44
C ASP A 58 8.33 6.54 -18.60
N VAL A 59 7.21 6.35 -17.92
CA VAL A 59 6.42 5.10 -17.90
C VAL A 59 5.12 5.21 -18.69
N GLY A 60 4.92 6.32 -19.41
CA GLY A 60 3.68 6.63 -20.13
C GLY A 60 2.61 7.27 -19.24
N GLY A 61 1.57 7.81 -19.89
CA GLY A 61 0.47 8.50 -19.19
C GLY A 61 0.87 9.85 -18.59
N ASN A 62 1.88 10.52 -19.17
CA ASN A 62 2.48 11.77 -18.64
C ASN A 62 3.00 11.64 -17.21
N PHE A 63 3.49 10.45 -16.84
CA PHE A 63 4.01 10.17 -15.51
C PHE A 63 5.46 9.69 -15.57
N GLN A 64 6.27 10.17 -14.62
CA GLN A 64 7.66 9.76 -14.45
C GLN A 64 7.86 9.18 -13.06
N GLY A 65 8.42 7.98 -12.99
CA GLY A 65 8.61 7.26 -11.74
C GLY A 65 9.31 5.93 -11.94
N ILE A 66 9.44 5.17 -10.87
CA ILE A 66 9.99 3.82 -10.91
C ILE A 66 8.90 2.87 -11.40
N GLN A 67 9.18 2.11 -12.46
CA GLN A 67 8.29 1.03 -12.89
C GLN A 67 8.21 -0.04 -11.80
N THR A 68 7.01 -0.37 -11.35
CA THR A 68 6.79 -1.40 -10.32
C THR A 68 6.45 -2.76 -10.93
N THR A 69 6.76 -3.83 -10.21
CA THR A 69 6.60 -5.22 -10.68
C THR A 69 5.81 -6.11 -9.72
N SER A 70 5.24 -5.53 -8.66
CA SER A 70 4.49 -6.25 -7.61
C SER A 70 3.09 -6.70 -8.04
N GLY A 71 2.53 -6.15 -9.11
CA GLY A 71 1.23 -6.57 -9.65
C GLY A 71 0.00 -5.93 -8.98
N TRP A 72 0.20 -4.90 -8.16
CA TRP A 72 -0.90 -4.22 -7.45
C TRP A 72 -1.93 -3.61 -8.39
N PHE A 73 -1.52 -3.06 -9.55
CA PHE A 73 -2.45 -2.42 -10.47
C PHE A 73 -3.47 -3.41 -11.05
N GLN A 74 -2.99 -4.61 -11.40
CA GLN A 74 -3.85 -5.69 -11.88
C GLN A 74 -4.79 -6.19 -10.79
N MET A 75 -4.31 -6.28 -9.55
CA MET A 75 -5.13 -6.67 -8.39
C MET A 75 -6.24 -5.65 -8.11
N TRP A 76 -5.90 -4.37 -7.99
CA TRP A 76 -6.88 -3.30 -7.78
C TRP A 76 -7.92 -3.25 -8.90
N ARG A 77 -7.49 -3.45 -10.15
CA ARG A 77 -8.42 -3.54 -11.28
C ARG A 77 -9.37 -4.73 -11.16
N ALA A 78 -8.89 -5.88 -10.69
CA ALA A 78 -9.71 -7.06 -10.46
C ALA A 78 -10.70 -6.88 -9.29
N GLU A 79 -10.34 -6.06 -8.30
CA GLU A 79 -11.21 -5.63 -7.20
C GLU A 79 -12.29 -4.61 -7.65
N GLY A 80 -12.18 -4.09 -8.88
CA GLY A 80 -13.11 -3.10 -9.43
C GLY A 80 -12.80 -1.66 -9.02
N ILE A 81 -11.58 -1.39 -8.53
CA ILE A 81 -11.14 -0.04 -8.19
C ILE A 81 -10.93 0.75 -9.48
N THR A 82 -11.48 1.97 -9.53
CA THR A 82 -11.48 2.83 -10.71
C THR A 82 -10.91 4.22 -10.47
N SER A 83 -10.63 4.58 -9.22
CA SER A 83 -10.05 5.88 -8.88
C SER A 83 -9.09 5.81 -7.69
N GLU A 84 -8.15 6.75 -7.64
CA GLU A 84 -7.19 6.89 -6.53
C GLU A 84 -7.87 7.25 -5.19
N VAL A 85 -9.06 7.84 -5.24
CA VAL A 85 -9.84 8.17 -4.03
C VAL A 85 -10.26 6.90 -3.29
N GLU A 86 -10.61 5.83 -4.01
CA GLU A 86 -10.93 4.53 -3.41
C GLU A 86 -9.70 3.92 -2.75
N LEU A 87 -8.54 3.98 -3.42
CA LEU A 87 -7.25 3.53 -2.85
C LEU A 87 -6.91 4.28 -1.56
N TYR A 88 -7.17 5.58 -1.50
CA TYR A 88 -6.96 6.38 -0.29
C TYR A 88 -7.81 5.87 0.88
N TRP A 89 -9.10 5.63 0.66
CA TRP A 89 -9.98 5.14 1.73
C TRP A 89 -9.60 3.73 2.19
N ILE A 90 -9.18 2.86 1.27
CA ILE A 90 -8.64 1.54 1.62
C ILE A 90 -7.37 1.68 2.46
N ALA A 91 -6.47 2.61 2.11
CA ALA A 91 -5.26 2.87 2.88
C ALA A 91 -5.56 3.31 4.32
N ILE A 92 -6.54 4.20 4.51
CA ILE A 92 -6.98 4.63 5.85
C ILE A 92 -7.59 3.46 6.63
N GLY A 93 -8.44 2.65 5.98
CA GLY A 93 -8.99 1.44 6.60
C GLY A 93 -7.90 0.47 7.08
N GLY A 94 -6.89 0.21 6.22
CA GLY A 94 -5.73 -0.61 6.56
C GLY A 94 -4.92 -0.05 7.74
N LEU A 95 -4.73 1.28 7.81
CA LEU A 95 -4.02 1.93 8.90
C LEU A 95 -4.76 1.79 10.23
N ILE A 96 -6.09 1.98 10.22
CA ILE A 96 -6.93 1.78 11.41
C ILE A 96 -6.84 0.32 11.87
N MET A 97 -6.92 -0.64 10.95
CA MET A 97 -6.77 -2.06 11.27
C MET A 97 -5.41 -2.39 11.85
N SER A 98 -4.32 -1.77 11.36
CA SER A 98 -2.99 -1.90 11.95
C SER A 98 -2.99 -1.44 13.42
N ALA A 99 -3.58 -0.28 13.71
CA ALA A 99 -3.69 0.23 15.08
C ALA A 99 -4.54 -0.68 15.99
N VAL A 100 -5.66 -1.21 15.49
CA VAL A 100 -6.49 -2.18 16.22
C VAL A 100 -5.72 -3.46 16.52
N MET A 101 -4.94 -3.98 15.58
CA MET A 101 -4.10 -5.17 15.81
C MET A 101 -3.03 -4.90 16.86
N LEU A 102 -2.35 -3.74 16.83
CA LEU A 102 -1.40 -3.36 17.88
C LEU A 102 -2.07 -3.31 19.26
N PHE A 103 -3.25 -2.70 19.34
CA PHE A 103 -4.00 -2.62 20.58
C PHE A 103 -4.42 -4.01 21.08
N ALA A 104 -4.94 -4.88 20.22
CA ALA A 104 -5.31 -6.24 20.57
C ALA A 104 -4.12 -7.04 21.09
N GLY A 105 -2.96 -6.93 20.44
CA GLY A 105 -1.72 -7.56 20.88
C GLY A 105 -1.28 -7.08 22.27
N TRP A 106 -1.32 -5.78 22.52
CA TRP A 106 -1.03 -5.22 23.84
C TRP A 106 -2.04 -5.70 24.89
N PHE A 107 -3.34 -5.64 24.58
CA PHE A 107 -4.43 -5.95 25.50
C PHE A 107 -4.38 -7.42 25.93
N HIS A 108 -4.23 -8.34 24.99
CA HIS A 108 -4.15 -9.78 25.25
C HIS A 108 -2.81 -10.25 25.83
N TYR A 109 -1.89 -9.33 26.12
CA TYR A 109 -0.68 -9.63 26.89
C TYR A 109 -0.70 -8.98 28.27
N HIS A 110 -1.08 -7.69 28.36
CA HIS A 110 -0.95 -6.90 29.59
C HIS A 110 -2.25 -6.77 30.39
N LYS A 111 -3.42 -7.00 29.79
CA LYS A 111 -4.72 -6.80 30.44
C LYS A 111 -5.53 -8.08 30.55
N ALA A 112 -5.59 -8.86 29.47
CA ALA A 112 -6.41 -10.07 29.39
C ALA A 112 -5.61 -11.21 28.72
N ALA A 113 -4.55 -11.65 29.39
CA ALA A 113 -3.75 -12.78 28.95
C ALA A 113 -4.58 -14.08 29.03
N PRO A 114 -4.72 -14.83 27.91
CA PRO A 114 -5.44 -16.10 27.93
C PRO A 114 -4.67 -17.16 28.72
N LYS A 115 -5.42 -18.12 29.26
CA LYS A 115 -4.89 -19.29 29.96
C LYS A 115 -4.94 -20.52 29.06
N LEU A 116 -4.21 -21.56 29.46
CA LEU A 116 -4.12 -22.83 28.72
C LEU A 116 -5.28 -23.81 28.99
N GLU A 117 -6.13 -23.47 29.95
CA GLU A 117 -7.22 -24.31 30.47
C GLU A 117 -8.38 -24.54 29.49
#